data_AF-A0A838K377-F1
#
_entry.id   AF-A0A838K377-F1
#
_cell.length_a   1.000
_cell.length_b   1.000
_cell.length_c   1.000
_cell.angle_alpha   90.00
_cell.angle_beta   90.00
_cell.angle_gamma   90.00
#
_symmetry.space_group_name_H-M   'P 1'
#
loop_
_entity.id
_entity.type
_entity.pdbx_description
1 polymer ?
#
loop_
_entity_poly.entity_id
_entity_poly.type
_entity_poly.pdbx_seq_one_letter_code
_entity_poly.pdbx_strand_id
1 'polypeptide(L)'
;MPDQVWPALVTAAGFDQMRAHSADLVPDERLGIMADTRSFFRGGTSGEWRRVFTDEDRADYDARVAELAAPDLAHWLHYGAADLTAPR
;
A
#
# COMPACT_ATOMS: atom_id res chain seq x y z
N MET A 1 10.21 22.82 -18.57
CA MET A 1 9.68 23.08 -17.22
C MET A 1 9.04 21.81 -16.71
N PRO A 2 9.61 21.16 -15.67
CA PRO A 2 9.05 19.94 -15.07
C PRO A 2 7.59 20.09 -14.63
N ASP A 3 7.19 21.29 -14.22
CA ASP A 3 5.85 21.58 -13.73
C ASP A 3 4.74 21.33 -14.76
N GLN A 4 5.04 21.47 -16.06
CA GLN A 4 4.06 21.24 -17.11
C GLN A 4 3.80 19.74 -17.37
N VAL A 5 4.80 18.88 -17.11
CA VAL A 5 4.68 17.42 -17.32
C VAL A 5 4.21 16.70 -16.05
N TRP A 6 4.35 17.33 -14.89
CA TRP A 6 4.00 16.74 -13.59
C TRP A 6 2.56 16.20 -13.52
N PRO A 7 1.52 16.93 -13.94
CA PRO A 7 0.15 16.42 -13.89
C PRO A 7 -0.02 15.14 -14.71
N ALA A 8 0.58 15.09 -15.90
CA ALA A 8 0.51 13.92 -16.76
C ALA A 8 1.20 12.69 -16.13
N LEU A 9 2.34 12.89 -15.47
CA LEU A 9 3.04 11.82 -14.75
C LEU A 9 2.24 11.31 -13.55
N VAL A 10 1.63 12.21 -12.76
CA VAL A 10 0.77 11.84 -11.64
C VAL A 10 -0.44 11.04 -12.13
N THR A 11 -1.09 11.47 -13.22
CA THR A 11 -2.19 10.72 -13.83
C THR A 11 -1.74 9.34 -14.31
N ALA A 12 -0.63 9.26 -15.05
CA ALA A 12 -0.12 8.00 -15.59
C ALA A 12 0.28 7.01 -14.49
N ALA A 13 0.81 7.50 -13.36
CA ALA A 13 1.13 6.69 -12.18
C ALA A 13 -0.09 6.37 -11.29
N GLY A 14 -1.28 6.86 -11.66
CA GLY A 14 -2.52 6.59 -10.94
C GLY A 14 -2.95 5.13 -11.05
N PHE A 15 -3.55 4.61 -9.98
CA PHE A 15 -3.98 3.21 -9.91
C PHE A 15 -4.88 2.78 -11.07
N ASP A 16 -5.84 3.62 -11.47
CA ASP A 16 -6.74 3.33 -12.58
C ASP A 16 -6.00 3.21 -13.92
N GLN A 17 -5.03 4.09 -14.17
CA GLN A 17 -4.20 4.03 -15.37
C GLN A 17 -3.33 2.76 -15.36
N MET A 18 -2.67 2.47 -14.24
CA MET A 18 -1.88 1.24 -14.10
C MET A 18 -2.72 -0.01 -14.35
N ARG A 19 -3.93 -0.08 -13.80
CA ARG A 19 -4.86 -1.20 -14.00
C ARG A 19 -5.36 -1.30 -15.44
N ALA A 20 -5.64 -0.16 -16.09
CA ALA A 20 -6.01 -0.11 -17.50
C ALA A 20 -4.89 -0.68 -18.40
N HIS A 21 -3.63 -0.39 -18.06
CA HIS A 21 -2.43 -0.86 -18.76
C HIS A 21 -1.84 -2.16 -18.19
N SER A 22 -2.63 -2.96 -17.47
CA SER A 22 -2.13 -4.17 -16.79
C SER A 22 -1.49 -5.21 -17.72
N ALA A 23 -1.88 -5.26 -19.01
CA ALA A 23 -1.26 -6.15 -19.97
C ALA A 23 0.24 -5.84 -20.21
N ASP A 24 0.62 -4.57 -20.07
CA ASP A 24 2.00 -4.11 -20.28
C ASP A 24 2.79 -4.03 -18.97
N LEU A 25 2.10 -3.81 -17.84
CA LEU A 25 2.73 -3.51 -16.54
C LEU A 25 2.86 -4.73 -15.61
N VAL A 26 2.04 -5.76 -15.80
CA VAL A 26 2.10 -6.96 -14.95
C VAL A 26 3.26 -7.84 -15.40
N PRO A 27 4.14 -8.28 -14.48
CA PRO A 27 5.27 -9.14 -14.80
C PRO A 27 4.81 -10.60 -14.97
N ASP A 28 3.92 -10.86 -15.93
CA ASP A 28 3.47 -12.21 -16.29
C ASP A 28 4.38 -12.85 -17.36
N GLU A 29 5.21 -12.07 -18.05
CA GLU A 29 6.16 -12.53 -19.08
C GLU A 29 5.52 -13.39 -20.20
N ARG A 30 4.20 -13.26 -20.42
CA ARG A 30 3.39 -14.12 -21.31
C ARG A 30 3.40 -15.59 -20.90
N LEU A 31 3.73 -15.89 -19.65
CA LEU A 31 3.70 -17.23 -19.06
C LEU A 31 2.28 -17.67 -18.74
N GLY A 32 1.30 -16.74 -18.69
CA GLY A 32 -0.10 -17.05 -18.42
C GLY A 32 -0.34 -17.49 -16.98
N ILE A 33 0.52 -17.06 -16.04
CA ILE A 33 0.38 -17.33 -14.61
C ILE A 33 -0.85 -16.57 -14.07
N MET A 34 -1.06 -15.35 -14.56
CA MET A 34 -2.22 -14.54 -14.23
C MET A 34 -3.36 -14.75 -15.23
N ALA A 35 -4.45 -15.36 -14.77
CA ALA A 35 -5.67 -15.53 -15.56
C ALA A 35 -6.33 -14.18 -15.96
N ASP A 36 -6.19 -13.15 -15.12
CA ASP A 36 -6.58 -11.77 -15.41
C ASP A 36 -5.51 -10.81 -14.87
N THR A 37 -4.78 -10.13 -15.76
CA THR A 37 -3.73 -9.17 -15.38
C THR A 37 -4.30 -7.98 -14.59
N ARG A 38 -5.57 -7.61 -14.79
CA ARG A 38 -6.21 -6.53 -14.00
C ARG A 38 -6.37 -6.90 -12.54
N SER A 39 -6.34 -8.20 -12.20
CA SER A 39 -6.40 -8.71 -10.84
C SER A 39 -5.08 -8.59 -10.08
N PHE A 40 -3.98 -8.21 -10.74
CA PHE A 40 -2.75 -7.80 -10.05
C PHE A 40 -2.99 -6.52 -9.25
N PHE A 41 -3.73 -5.58 -9.84
CA PHE A 41 -4.16 -4.33 -9.24
C PHE A 41 -5.51 -4.52 -8.52
N ARG A 42 -5.53 -5.27 -7.40
CA ARG A 42 -6.77 -5.54 -6.63
C ARG A 42 -7.28 -4.33 -5.85
N GLY A 43 -6.38 -3.61 -5.19
CA GLY A 43 -6.70 -2.46 -4.34
C GLY A 43 -5.55 -1.46 -4.33
N GLY A 44 -5.89 -0.18 -4.16
CA GLY A 44 -4.94 0.94 -4.21
C GLY A 44 -5.07 1.89 -3.02
N THR A 45 -5.65 1.41 -1.91
CA THR A 45 -5.98 2.19 -0.72
C THR A 45 -5.18 1.71 0.49
N SER A 46 -4.81 2.64 1.36
CA SER A 46 -4.18 2.31 2.64
C SER A 46 -5.20 1.70 3.60
N GLY A 47 -4.77 0.70 4.38
CA GLY A 47 -5.58 0.12 5.45
C GLY A 47 -6.53 -1.02 5.05
N GLU A 48 -6.42 -1.56 3.84
CA GLU A 48 -7.28 -2.68 3.38
C GLU A 48 -7.17 -3.94 4.25
N TRP A 49 -6.06 -4.14 4.96
CA TRP A 49 -5.88 -5.23 5.93
C TRP A 49 -6.99 -5.26 6.99
N ARG A 50 -7.54 -4.10 7.38
CA ARG A 50 -8.62 -3.98 8.38
C ARG A 50 -9.93 -4.64 7.95
N ARG A 51 -10.11 -4.88 6.65
CA ARG A 51 -11.29 -5.58 6.12
C ARG A 51 -11.16 -7.10 6.17
N VAL A 52 -9.94 -7.60 6.36
CA VAL A 52 -9.59 -9.03 6.31
C VAL A 52 -9.29 -9.57 7.70
N PHE A 53 -8.70 -8.75 8.57
CA PHE A 53 -8.28 -9.13 9.90
C PHE A 53 -9.48 -9.10 10.87
N THR A 54 -9.58 -10.15 11.67
CA THR A 54 -10.46 -10.20 12.84
C THR A 54 -9.85 -9.42 14.01
N ASP A 55 -10.63 -9.23 15.07
CA ASP A 55 -10.13 -8.62 16.31
C ASP A 55 -9.01 -9.47 16.95
N GLU A 56 -9.05 -10.80 16.80
CA GLU A 56 -8.01 -11.72 17.27
C GLU A 56 -6.72 -11.56 16.47
N ASP A 57 -6.80 -11.54 15.14
CA ASP A 57 -5.64 -11.31 14.28
C ASP A 57 -4.95 -9.97 14.60
N ARG A 58 -5.75 -8.97 14.96
CA ARG A 58 -5.25 -7.65 15.36
C ARG A 58 -4.52 -7.71 16.70
N ALA A 59 -5.07 -8.42 17.69
CA ALA A 59 -4.40 -8.58 18.99
C ALA A 59 -3.07 -9.32 18.86
N ASP A 60 -3.02 -10.37 18.04
CA ASP A 60 -1.80 -11.13 17.76
C ASP A 60 -0.75 -10.26 17.05
N TYR A 61 -1.18 -9.44 16.09
CA TYR A 61 -0.31 -8.46 15.44
C TYR A 61 0.27 -7.46 16.44
N ASP A 62 -0.58 -6.85 17.27
CA ASP A 62 -0.16 -5.85 18.25
C ASP A 62 0.83 -6.43 19.27
N ALA A 63 0.58 -7.66 19.75
CA ALA A 63 1.50 -8.39 20.62
C ALA A 63 2.86 -8.63 19.94
N ARG A 64 2.85 -9.08 18.68
CA ARG A 64 4.08 -9.36 17.93
C ARG A 64 4.89 -8.09 17.67
N VAL A 65 4.23 -6.96 17.38
CA VAL A 65 4.91 -5.67 17.21
C VAL A 65 5.59 -5.23 18.51
N ALA A 66 4.92 -5.41 19.66
CA ALA A 66 5.48 -5.05 20.97
C ALA A 66 6.72 -5.87 21.35
N GLU A 67 6.85 -7.10 20.85
CA GLU A 67 8.07 -7.91 21.02
C GLU A 67 9.24 -7.43 20.13
N LEU A 68 8.93 -6.83 18.98
CA LEU A 68 9.91 -6.53 17.93
C LEU A 68 10.42 -5.09 17.96
N ALA A 69 9.65 -4.15 18.50
CA ALA A 69 9.97 -2.73 18.46
C ALA A 69 9.63 -2.02 19.77
N ALA A 70 10.46 -1.03 20.13
CA ALA A 70 10.12 -0.10 21.20
C ALA A 70 8.85 0.69 20.85
N PRO A 71 8.05 1.13 21.85
CA PRO A 71 6.74 1.75 21.60
C PRO A 71 6.79 2.99 20.69
N ASP A 72 7.84 3.81 20.81
CA ASP A 72 8.04 5.01 19.99
C ASP A 72 8.34 4.67 18.52
N LEU A 73 9.18 3.66 18.28
CA LEU A 73 9.45 3.15 16.95
C LEU A 73 8.20 2.52 16.33
N ALA A 74 7.45 1.70 17.08
CA ALA A 74 6.20 1.11 16.61
C ALA A 74 5.19 2.19 16.21
N HIS A 75 5.03 3.22 17.04
CA HIS A 75 4.16 4.36 16.75
C HIS A 75 4.57 5.09 15.48
N TRP A 76 5.87 5.39 15.34
CA TRP A 76 6.39 6.02 14.12
C TRP A 76 6.15 5.17 12.87
N LEU A 77 6.30 3.85 12.94
CA LEU A 77 6.05 2.95 11.81
C LEU A 77 4.58 2.92 11.39
N HIS A 78 3.64 3.02 12.35
CA HIS A 78 2.21 2.98 12.06
C HIS A 78 1.64 4.30 11.57
N TYR A 79 2.14 5.43 12.07
CA TYR A 79 1.52 6.75 11.87
C TYR A 79 2.46 7.80 11.24
N GLY A 80 3.75 7.49 11.09
CA GLY A 80 4.76 8.37 10.54
C GLY A 80 5.25 9.44 11.51
N ALA A 81 6.19 10.26 11.04
CA ALA A 81 6.87 11.29 11.86
C ALA A 81 5.96 12.47 12.25
N ALA A 82 4.95 12.78 11.44
CA ALA A 82 4.01 13.87 11.73
C ALA A 82 3.27 13.63 13.05
N ASP A 83 3.05 12.37 13.42
CA ASP A 83 2.29 11.99 14.61
C ASP A 83 3.15 11.92 15.89
N LEU A 84 4.48 11.99 15.77
CA LEU A 84 5.38 12.11 16.93
C LEU A 84 5.46 13.54 17.50
N THR A 85 4.96 14.53 16.75
CA THR A 85 5.03 15.96 17.11
C THR A 85 3.69 16.53 17.58
N ALA A 86 2.62 15.73 17.58
CA ALA A 86 1.35 16.12 18.16
C ALA A 86 1.42 16.02 19.70
N PRO A 87 0.88 17.01 20.46
CA PRO A 87 0.86 16.94 21.91
C PRO A 87 0.00 15.76 22.40
N ARG A 88 0.55 14.99 23.34
CA ARG A 88 -0.10 13.84 24.01
C ARG A 88 -1.30 14.22 24.87
#